data_AF-A0A7J8VRB6-F1
#
_entry.id   AF-A0A7J8VRB6-F1
#
_cell.length_a   1.000
_cell.length_b   1.000
_cell.length_c   1.000
_cell.angle_alpha   90.00
_cell.angle_beta   90.00
_cell.angle_gamma   90.00
#
_symmetry.space_group_name_H-M   'P 1'
#
loop_
_entity.id
_entity.type
_entity.pdbx_description
1 polymer ?
#
loop_
_entity_poly.entity_id
_entity_poly.type
_entity_poly.pdbx_seq_one_letter_code
_entity_poly.pdbx_strand_id
1 'polypeptide(L)'
;DNWVYLSTDRAVAKDFGYVATAGVARDRDGNWIGYTRIIIMTDNLEVAQILSDMDLEDLGITMIRRTHRILQSEEEWKIKHIPRNQNLVVDRLAKLSLSWKLSLQVIDEAPKNILDLLQVDKMN
;
A
#
# COMPACT_ATOMS: atom_id res chain seq x y z
N ASP A 1 19.01 9.45 1.27
CA ASP A 1 18.15 8.31 1.58
C ASP A 1 17.21 8.04 0.41
N ASN A 2 17.51 7.03 -0.41
CA ASN A 2 16.73 6.68 -1.60
C ASN A 2 15.58 5.70 -1.27
N TRP A 3 14.95 5.88 -0.11
CA TRP A 3 13.83 5.05 0.31
C TRP A 3 12.54 5.52 -0.35
N VAL A 4 11.81 4.58 -0.94
CA VAL A 4 10.46 4.80 -1.45
C VAL A 4 9.45 4.30 -0.42
N TYR A 5 8.48 5.13 -0.10
CA TYR A 5 7.36 4.81 0.76
C TYR A 5 6.23 4.22 -0.10
N LEU A 6 5.86 2.98 0.18
CA LEU A 6 4.75 2.27 -0.46
C LEU A 6 3.59 2.13 0.52
N SER A 7 2.62 3.05 0.45
CA SER A 7 1.37 2.92 1.20
C SER A 7 0.43 1.95 0.49
N THR A 8 -0.28 1.12 1.25
CA THR A 8 -1.28 0.19 0.70
C THR A 8 -2.54 0.18 1.54
N ASP A 9 -3.68 -0.04 0.89
CA ASP A 9 -4.95 -0.26 1.58
C ASP A 9 -5.96 -1.07 0.75
N ARG A 10 -6.96 -1.63 1.42
CA ARG A 10 -8.09 -2.31 0.80
C ARG A 10 -9.43 -1.67 1.17
N ALA A 11 -10.39 -1.77 0.26
CA ALA A 11 -11.79 -1.46 0.50
C ALA A 11 -12.66 -2.67 0.15
N VAL A 12 -13.72 -2.89 0.92
CA VAL A 12 -14.65 -4.02 0.73
C VAL A 12 -16.08 -3.49 0.64
N ALA A 13 -16.72 -3.70 -0.51
CA ALA A 13 -18.15 -3.43 -0.69
C ALA A 13 -18.94 -4.70 -0.35
N LYS A 14 -19.27 -4.88 0.94
CA LYS A 14 -19.90 -6.11 1.46
C LYS A 14 -21.17 -6.51 0.71
N ASP A 15 -22.01 -5.54 0.38
CA ASP A 15 -23.31 -5.77 -0.27
C ASP A 15 -23.18 -6.32 -1.70
N PHE A 16 -22.01 -6.14 -2.32
CA PHE A 16 -21.73 -6.56 -3.70
C PHE A 16 -20.66 -7.65 -3.78
N GLY A 17 -20.05 -8.02 -2.65
CA GLY A 17 -18.96 -8.99 -2.61
C GLY A 17 -17.66 -8.53 -3.29
N TYR A 18 -17.50 -7.23 -3.54
CA TYR A 18 -16.30 -6.69 -4.21
C TYR A 18 -15.23 -6.25 -3.23
N VAL A 19 -13.98 -6.52 -3.59
CA VAL A 19 -12.79 -6.07 -2.88
C VAL A 19 -11.93 -5.30 -3.86
N ALA A 20 -11.48 -4.12 -3.45
CA ALA A 20 -10.50 -3.33 -4.19
C ALA A 20 -9.28 -3.08 -3.32
N THR A 21 -8.13 -2.89 -3.98
CA THR A 21 -6.87 -2.53 -3.35
C THR A 21 -6.32 -1.29 -4.04
N ALA A 22 -5.55 -0.50 -3.31
CA ALA A 22 -4.80 0.62 -3.85
C ALA A 22 -3.42 0.71 -3.21
N GLY A 23 -2.48 1.27 -3.97
CA GLY A 23 -1.13 1.55 -3.49
C GLY A 23 -0.60 2.87 -4.05
N VAL A 24 0.24 3.54 -3.26
CA VAL A 24 0.93 4.77 -3.65
C VAL A 24 2.41 4.62 -3.30
N ALA A 25 3.27 4.78 -4.29
CA ALA A 25 4.73 4.74 -4.14
C ALA A 25 5.31 6.13 -4.33
N ARG A 26 6.08 6.63 -3.36
CA ARG A 26 6.68 7.98 -3.42
C ARG A 26 8.00 8.09 -2.66
N ASP A 27 8.84 9.04 -3.03
CA ASP A 27 10.01 9.41 -2.24
C ASP A 27 9.63 10.29 -1.02
N ARG A 28 10.65 10.76 -0.27
CA ARG A 28 10.48 11.63 0.90
C ARG A 28 9.85 12.99 0.54
N ASP A 29 10.04 13.46 -0.69
CA ASP A 29 9.50 14.74 -1.18
C ASP A 29 8.11 14.57 -1.83
N GLY A 30 7.58 13.35 -1.82
CA GLY A 30 6.29 13.00 -2.41
C GLY A 30 6.30 12.86 -3.94
N ASN A 31 7.48 12.69 -4.56
CA ASN A 31 7.58 12.45 -6.00
C ASN A 31 7.44 10.95 -6.31
N TRP A 32 6.84 10.66 -7.46
CA TRP A 32 6.70 9.31 -7.99
C TRP A 32 8.01 8.89 -8.65
N ILE A 33 8.64 7.81 -8.16
CA ILE A 33 9.94 7.34 -8.66
C ILE A 33 10.01 5.81 -8.74
N GLY A 34 10.94 5.29 -9.54
CA GLY A 34 11.36 3.89 -9.46
C GLY A 34 12.07 3.60 -8.13
N TYR A 35 12.12 2.33 -7.72
CA TYR A 35 12.61 1.94 -6.39
C TYR A 35 13.73 0.91 -6.44
N THR A 36 14.69 1.05 -5.52
CA THR A 36 15.64 0.00 -5.12
C THR A 36 15.52 -0.34 -3.64
N ARG A 37 14.88 0.52 -2.83
CA ARG A 37 14.66 0.32 -1.39
C ARG A 37 13.25 0.78 -0.99
N ILE A 38 12.52 -0.05 -0.24
CA ILE A 38 11.07 0.17 0.00
C ILE A 38 10.73 0.18 1.49
N ILE A 39 9.98 1.18 1.93
CA ILE A 39 9.27 1.19 3.22
C ILE A 39 7.79 0.99 2.94
N ILE A 40 7.27 -0.20 3.25
CA ILE A 40 5.86 -0.53 3.12
C ILE A 40 5.11 0.05 4.32
N MET A 41 4.06 0.79 4.04
CA MET A 41 3.21 1.40 5.05
C MET A 41 1.81 0.80 4.97
N THR A 42 1.34 0.29 6.10
CA THR A 42 0.00 -0.29 6.25
C THR A 42 -0.59 0.15 7.57
N ASP A 43 -1.90 0.32 7.61
CA ASP A 43 -2.65 0.54 8.84
C ASP A 43 -3.23 -0.75 9.42
N ASN A 44 -2.87 -1.89 8.83
CA ASN A 44 -3.15 -3.21 9.40
C ASN A 44 -1.96 -3.67 10.24
N LEU A 45 -2.10 -3.55 11.57
CA LEU A 45 -1.07 -3.95 12.53
C LEU A 45 -0.71 -5.44 12.43
N GLU A 46 -1.70 -6.32 12.20
CA GLU A 46 -1.49 -7.76 12.06
C GLU A 46 -0.61 -8.06 10.84
N VAL A 47 -0.88 -7.43 9.70
CA VAL A 47 -0.04 -7.58 8.49
C VAL A 47 1.37 -7.06 8.73
N ALA A 48 1.52 -5.91 9.39
CA ALA A 48 2.83 -5.35 9.71
C ALA A 48 3.64 -6.28 10.63
N GLN A 49 3.00 -6.85 11.65
CA GLN A 49 3.64 -7.78 12.58
C GLN A 49 4.04 -9.08 11.88
N ILE A 50 3.11 -9.70 11.16
CA ILE A 50 3.37 -10.94 10.44
C ILE A 50 4.52 -10.72 9.46
N LEU A 51 4.45 -9.73 8.58
CA LEU A 51 5.51 -9.53 7.59
C LEU A 51 6.83 -9.05 8.19
N SER A 52 6.85 -8.54 9.42
CA SER A 52 8.12 -8.20 10.10
C SER A 52 8.81 -9.41 10.72
N ASP A 53 8.05 -10.46 11.02
CA ASP A 53 8.58 -11.69 11.59
C ASP A 53 9.20 -12.56 10.47
N MET A 54 10.43 -13.05 10.66
CA MET A 54 11.18 -13.73 9.60
C MET A 54 10.78 -15.20 9.42
N ASP A 55 9.95 -15.77 10.30
CA ASP A 55 9.64 -17.21 10.36
C ASP A 55 8.23 -17.55 9.83
N LEU A 56 7.95 -17.09 8.60
CA LEU A 56 6.60 -17.15 7.99
C LEU A 56 6.27 -18.42 7.23
N GLU A 57 7.14 -19.43 7.25
CA GLU A 57 6.91 -20.65 6.48
C GLU A 57 5.67 -21.44 6.95
N ASP A 58 5.26 -21.25 8.22
CA ASP A 58 4.24 -22.08 8.87
C ASP A 58 2.81 -21.50 8.89
N LEU A 59 2.60 -20.24 8.49
CA LEU A 59 1.29 -19.59 8.65
C LEU A 59 0.17 -20.16 7.74
N GLY A 60 0.46 -21.08 6.81
CA GLY A 60 -0.53 -21.69 5.90
C GLY A 60 -1.22 -20.73 4.93
N ILE A 61 -1.02 -19.41 5.09
CA ILE A 61 -1.64 -18.37 4.28
C ILE A 61 -0.79 -18.13 3.03
N THR A 62 -1.19 -18.73 1.91
CA THR A 62 -0.51 -18.65 0.61
C THR A 62 -0.18 -17.21 0.20
N MET A 63 -1.05 -16.25 0.49
CA MET A 63 -0.82 -14.84 0.15
C MET A 63 0.37 -14.25 0.91
N ILE A 64 0.46 -14.47 2.22
CA ILE A 64 1.56 -13.98 3.06
C ILE A 64 2.88 -14.57 2.61
N ARG A 65 2.91 -15.88 2.31
CA ARG A 65 4.10 -16.57 1.79
C ARG A 65 4.56 -16.00 0.44
N ARG A 66 3.63 -15.69 -0.47
CA ARG A 66 3.95 -15.07 -1.76
C ARG A 66 4.48 -13.65 -1.58
N THR A 67 3.82 -12.84 -0.75
CA THR A 67 4.29 -11.49 -0.41
C THR A 67 5.69 -11.54 0.16
N HIS A 68 5.95 -12.42 1.14
CA HIS A 68 7.26 -12.57 1.74
C HIS A 68 8.34 -12.95 0.71
N ARG A 69 8.07 -13.88 -0.21
CA ARG A 69 9.02 -14.24 -1.29
C ARG A 69 9.34 -13.07 -2.22
N ILE A 70 8.34 -12.25 -2.55
CA ILE A 70 8.55 -11.03 -3.34
C ILE A 70 9.47 -10.08 -2.56
N LEU A 71 9.18 -9.84 -1.29
CA LEU A 71 10.00 -8.97 -0.43
C LEU A 71 11.43 -9.48 -0.28
N GLN A 72 11.63 -10.79 -0.12
CA GLN A 72 12.97 -11.39 -0.08
C GLN A 72 13.77 -11.24 -1.38
N SER A 73 13.11 -10.99 -2.52
CA SER A 73 13.78 -10.68 -3.78
C SER A 73 14.18 -9.21 -3.93
N GLU A 74 13.67 -8.34 -3.06
CA GLU A 74 14.04 -6.93 -3.01
C GLU A 74 15.31 -6.74 -2.15
N GLU A 75 16.25 -5.88 -2.58
CA GLU A 75 17.54 -5.69 -1.90
C GLU A 75 17.38 -5.19 -0.46
N GLU A 76 16.59 -4.13 -0.26
CA GLU A 76 16.31 -3.58 1.07
C GLU A 76 14.83 -3.19 1.19
N TRP A 77 14.15 -3.80 2.15
CA TRP A 77 12.76 -3.46 2.47
C TRP A 77 12.52 -3.38 3.97
N LYS A 78 11.51 -2.61 4.36
CA LYS A 78 10.97 -2.50 5.72
C LYS A 78 9.47 -2.44 5.65
N ILE A 79 8.78 -2.92 6.67
CA ILE A 79 7.34 -2.68 6.84
C ILE A 79 7.10 -1.90 8.12
N LYS A 80 6.14 -0.96 8.07
CA LYS A 80 5.77 -0.11 9.20
C LYS A 80 4.25 -0.01 9.29
N HIS A 81 3.75 -0.19 10.51
CA HIS A 81 2.38 0.17 10.84
C HIS A 81 2.23 1.70 10.94
N ILE A 82 1.21 2.26 10.29
CA ILE A 82 0.80 3.66 10.40
C ILE A 82 -0.67 3.77 10.82
N PRO A 83 -1.08 4.77 11.61
CA PRO A 83 -2.49 4.97 11.92
C PRO A 83 -3.36 5.24 10.67
N ARG A 84 -4.63 4.84 10.69
CA ARG A 84 -5.58 5.02 9.56
C ARG A 84 -5.64 6.45 9.02
N ASN A 85 -5.57 7.45 9.88
CA ASN A 85 -5.62 8.86 9.51
C ASN A 85 -4.38 9.33 8.73
N GLN A 86 -3.29 8.55 8.74
CA GLN A 86 -2.10 8.77 7.90
C GLN A 86 -2.15 7.96 6.59
N ASN A 87 -3.13 7.05 6.42
CA ASN A 87 -3.28 6.21 5.23
C ASN A 87 -4.48 6.64 4.35
N LEU A 88 -4.92 7.90 4.47
CA LEU A 88 -6.19 8.37 3.87
C LEU A 88 -6.18 8.42 2.33
N VAL A 89 -5.03 8.70 1.72
CA VAL A 89 -4.91 8.76 0.26
C VAL A 89 -5.23 7.40 -0.36
N VAL A 90 -4.59 6.35 0.12
CA VAL A 90 -4.82 4.98 -0.38
C VAL A 90 -6.19 4.43 0.03
N ASP A 91 -6.75 4.84 1.18
CA ASP A 91 -8.15 4.53 1.54
C ASP A 91 -9.13 5.08 0.51
N ARG A 92 -8.99 6.35 0.13
CA ARG A 92 -9.86 6.95 -0.88
C ARG A 92 -9.64 6.31 -2.24
N LEU A 93 -8.39 6.03 -2.62
CA LEU A 93 -8.10 5.32 -3.86
C LEU A 93 -8.73 3.93 -3.88
N ALA A 94 -8.59 3.14 -2.81
CA ALA A 94 -9.20 1.81 -2.74
C ALA A 94 -10.72 1.88 -2.85
N LYS A 95 -11.36 2.86 -2.21
CA LYS A 95 -12.80 3.11 -2.33
C LYS A 95 -13.23 3.55 -3.73
N LEU A 96 -12.42 4.38 -4.41
CA LEU A 96 -12.68 4.75 -5.81
C LEU A 96 -12.59 3.53 -6.72
N SER A 97 -11.58 2.69 -6.51
CA SER A 97 -11.37 1.46 -7.25
C SER A 97 -12.51 0.45 -7.12
N LEU A 98 -13.33 0.50 -6.06
CA LEU A 98 -14.54 -0.36 -5.95
C LEU A 98 -15.56 -0.11 -7.06
N SER A 99 -15.61 1.11 -7.59
CA SER A 99 -16.50 1.46 -8.70
C SER A 99 -15.95 1.03 -10.07
N TRP A 100 -14.68 0.64 -10.12
CA TRP A 100 -14.00 0.27 -11.36
C TRP A 100 -14.30 -1.20 -11.67
N LYS A 101 -14.98 -1.46 -12.79
CA LYS A 101 -15.36 -2.82 -13.25
C LYS A 101 -14.18 -3.63 -13.84
N LEU A 102 -12.93 -3.21 -13.62
CA LEU A 102 -11.76 -3.69 -14.36
C LEU A 102 -10.66 -4.20 -13.42
N SER A 103 -9.73 -4.98 -14.00
CA SER A 103 -8.47 -5.40 -13.38
C SER A 103 -7.56 -4.23 -13.00
N LEU A 104 -6.40 -4.51 -12.40
CA LEU A 104 -5.39 -3.53 -11.95
C LEU A 104 -5.24 -2.35 -12.92
N GLN A 105 -5.45 -1.12 -12.43
CA GLN A 105 -5.23 0.11 -13.17
C GLN A 105 -4.01 0.83 -12.62
N VAL A 106 -3.11 1.20 -13.52
CA VAL A 106 -2.02 2.14 -13.25
C VAL A 106 -2.46 3.47 -13.83
N ILE A 107 -2.42 4.51 -13.00
CA ILE A 107 -2.83 5.87 -13.36
C ILE A 107 -1.61 6.78 -13.29
N ASP A 108 -1.35 7.51 -14.37
CA ASP A 108 -0.18 8.41 -14.46
C ASP A 108 -0.43 9.75 -13.76
N GLU A 109 -1.70 10.10 -13.54
CA GLU A 109 -2.12 11.32 -12.84
C GLU A 109 -3.07 11.01 -11.69
N ALA A 110 -2.92 11.74 -10.60
CA ALA A 110 -3.81 11.62 -9.45
C ALA A 110 -5.24 12.08 -9.78
N PRO A 111 -6.28 11.29 -9.43
CA PRO A 111 -7.67 11.71 -9.56
C PRO A 111 -7.93 13.03 -8.85
N LYS A 112 -8.69 13.93 -9.49
CA LYS A 112 -8.94 15.29 -8.98
C LYS A 112 -9.47 15.31 -7.54
N ASN A 113 -10.29 14.34 -7.17
CA ASN A 113 -10.91 14.22 -5.85
C ASN A 113 -9.97 13.76 -4.72
N ILE A 114 -8.72 13.42 -5.04
CA ILE A 114 -7.69 13.08 -4.04
C ILE A 114 -6.54 14.09 -3.99
N LEU A 115 -6.54 15.13 -4.84
CA LEU A 115 -5.46 16.12 -4.90
C LEU A 115 -5.24 16.85 -3.57
N ASP A 116 -6.32 17.28 -2.90
CA ASP A 116 -6.22 17.95 -1.61
C ASP A 116 -5.61 17.04 -0.53
N LEU A 117 -5.97 15.75 -0.56
CA LEU A 117 -5.38 14.77 0.36
C LEU A 117 -3.92 14.53 0.07
N LEU A 118 -3.51 14.47 -1.19
CA LEU A 118 -2.10 14.32 -1.57
C LEU A 118 -1.26 15.50 -1.10
N GLN A 119 -1.81 16.72 -1.11
CA GLN A 119 -1.13 17.90 -0.57
C GLN A 119 -0.94 17.81 0.95
N VAL A 120 -1.97 17.41 1.69
CA VAL A 120 -1.88 17.19 3.15
C VAL A 120 -0.90 16.08 3.48
N ASP A 121 -0.95 14.99 2.71
CA ASP A 121 -0.13 13.80 2.92
C ASP A 121 1.35 14.04 2.57
N LYS A 122 1.66 14.98 1.66
CA LYS A 122 3.03 15.45 1.40
C LYS A 122 3.61 16.29 2.55
N MET A 123 2.77 16.86 3.42
CA MET A 123 3.21 17.68 4.56
C MET A 123 3.45 16.88 5.85
N ASN A 124 3.13 15.58 5.84
CA ASN A 124 3.30 14.66 6.97
C ASN A 124 4.51 13.75 6.79
#